data_AF-A0A7S2A3X1-F1
#
_entry.id   AF-A0A7S2A3X1-F1
#
_cell.length_a   1.000
_cell.length_b   1.000
_cell.length_c   1.000
_cell.angle_alpha   90.00
_cell.angle_beta   90.00
_cell.angle_gamma   90.00
#
_symmetry.space_group_name_H-M   'P 1'
#
loop_
_entity.id
_entity.type
_entity.pdbx_description
1 polymer ?
#
loop_
_entity_poly.entity_id
_entity_poly.type
_entity_poly.pdbx_seq_one_letter_code
_entity_poly.pdbx_strand_id
1 'polypeptide(L)'
;WVHAPLAPTTEFFELVESLADDGKGVSHVVIPTYALEHKIFAKDALKRWNKAQLWISPNQFNFPFRNVPNEYVWGRSNVDGVLSSSDTTTEAAQPSWIDEIAYETLLAGTFQIGTTKNQRFCETTFYHKSTNTLIVTDALAKIQSKPPTLSTDDKLLLISKKSTSDPMPPKTMEALQIGWEKNALLISYFFPEHEELDPEKQGVVTWTPGWHDNFLNLSTRKLFVPPVVRTLLYAQDPTQVQDWVNRITTRFENINKIVPAHWDGPIEATKEDIKDAFIFLKDDTIDPFPEEDLKRGLKFIADIVYGRR
;
A
#
# COMPACT_ATOMS: atom_id res chain seq x y z
N TRP A 1 -19.69 -2.03 -3.36
CA TRP A 1 -18.68 -2.16 -2.29
C TRP A 1 -17.46 -1.38 -2.75
N VAL A 2 -16.89 -0.52 -1.91
CA VAL A 2 -15.73 0.33 -2.27
C VAL A 2 -14.63 0.16 -1.23
N HIS A 3 -13.48 -0.32 -1.69
CA HIS A 3 -12.24 -0.46 -0.93
C HIS A 3 -11.44 0.85 -0.97
N ALA A 4 -10.96 1.33 0.18
CA ALA A 4 -10.05 2.48 0.30
C ALA A 4 -10.39 3.64 -0.66
N PRO A 5 -11.49 4.38 -0.41
CA PRO A 5 -11.95 5.41 -1.34
C PRO A 5 -10.83 6.40 -1.72
N LEU A 6 -10.75 6.70 -3.01
CA LEU A 6 -9.76 7.61 -3.57
C LEU A 6 -10.23 9.06 -3.51
N ALA A 7 -9.40 9.97 -4.04
CA ALA A 7 -9.68 11.40 -4.06
C ALA A 7 -11.10 11.65 -4.63
N PRO A 8 -11.91 12.52 -3.98
CA PRO A 8 -13.33 12.69 -4.27
C PRO A 8 -13.53 13.57 -5.52
N THR A 9 -12.99 13.12 -6.65
CA THR A 9 -13.18 13.77 -7.95
C THR A 9 -14.48 13.30 -8.60
N THR A 10 -14.98 14.08 -9.55
CA THR A 10 -16.17 13.72 -10.33
C THR A 10 -15.94 12.39 -11.06
N GLU A 11 -14.76 12.22 -11.67
CA GLU A 11 -14.39 11.04 -12.45
C GLU A 11 -14.39 9.77 -11.59
N PHE A 12 -13.89 9.84 -10.36
CA PHE A 12 -13.92 8.71 -9.44
C PHE A 12 -15.36 8.30 -9.11
N PHE A 13 -16.22 9.26 -8.75
CA PHE A 13 -17.60 8.95 -8.40
C PHE A 13 -18.40 8.45 -9.59
N GLU A 14 -18.28 9.09 -10.76
CA GLU A 14 -18.95 8.66 -11.98
C GLU A 14 -18.51 7.24 -12.39
N LEU A 15 -17.22 6.93 -12.31
CA LEU A 15 -16.72 5.58 -12.59
C LEU A 15 -17.34 4.54 -11.64
N VAL A 16 -17.29 4.78 -10.33
CA VAL A 16 -17.84 3.82 -9.35
C VAL A 16 -19.34 3.68 -9.50
N GLU A 17 -20.06 4.78 -9.71
CA GLU A 17 -21.52 4.77 -9.86
C GLU A 17 -21.97 4.17 -11.19
N SER A 18 -21.12 4.19 -12.23
CA SER A 18 -21.41 3.50 -13.50
C SER A 18 -21.41 1.97 -13.38
N LEU A 19 -20.79 1.42 -12.32
CA LEU A 19 -20.75 -0.02 -12.03
C LEU A 19 -21.98 -0.51 -11.23
N ALA A 20 -22.86 0.40 -10.81
CA ALA A 20 -24.04 0.06 -10.03
C ALA A 20 -25.22 -0.37 -10.94
N ASP A 21 -25.71 -1.59 -10.76
CA ASP A 21 -26.95 -2.05 -11.43
C ASP A 21 -28.20 -1.36 -10.85
N ASP A 22 -29.14 -0.99 -11.72
CA ASP A 22 -30.53 -0.61 -11.38
C ASP A 22 -30.70 0.36 -10.21
N GLY A 23 -29.87 1.42 -10.15
CA GLY A 23 -29.98 2.46 -9.12
C GLY A 23 -29.58 2.00 -7.70
N LYS A 24 -28.99 0.81 -7.55
CA LYS A 24 -28.39 0.35 -6.30
C LYS A 24 -27.01 1.01 -6.14
N GLY A 25 -26.97 2.19 -5.53
CA GLY A 25 -25.70 2.87 -5.21
C GLY A 25 -24.79 2.06 -4.29
N VAL A 26 -23.65 2.64 -3.91
CA VAL A 26 -22.68 1.96 -3.03
C VAL A 26 -23.30 1.64 -1.67
N SER A 27 -23.41 0.35 -1.33
CA SER A 27 -23.91 -0.12 -0.03
C SER A 27 -22.84 -0.20 1.07
N HIS A 28 -21.56 -0.27 0.70
CA HIS A 28 -20.46 -0.49 1.66
C HIS A 28 -19.22 0.30 1.26
N VAL A 29 -18.66 1.02 2.22
CA VAL A 29 -17.34 1.66 2.17
C VAL A 29 -16.44 0.95 3.17
N VAL A 30 -15.25 0.55 2.72
CA VAL A 30 -14.30 -0.24 3.50
C VAL A 30 -12.99 0.51 3.65
N ILE A 31 -12.50 0.61 4.88
CA ILE A 31 -11.19 1.16 5.24
C ILE A 31 -10.29 0.00 5.65
N PRO A 32 -9.39 -0.47 4.78
CA PRO A 32 -8.69 -1.76 4.92
C PRO A 32 -7.42 -1.69 5.78
N THR A 33 -7.00 -0.50 6.20
CA THR A 33 -5.81 -0.28 7.02
C THR A 33 -5.98 0.99 7.83
N TYR A 34 -5.11 1.20 8.82
CA TYR A 34 -5.09 2.43 9.61
C TYR A 34 -4.42 3.60 8.88
N ALA A 35 -3.63 3.33 7.82
CA ALA A 35 -2.79 4.30 7.16
C ALA A 35 -3.62 5.44 6.53
N LEU A 36 -3.10 6.66 6.62
CA LEU A 36 -3.88 7.88 6.36
C LEU A 36 -4.31 7.97 4.89
N GLU A 37 -3.38 7.67 3.99
CA GLU A 37 -3.54 7.68 2.54
C GLU A 37 -4.70 6.80 2.06
N HIS A 38 -5.01 5.72 2.79
CA HIS A 38 -6.07 4.76 2.45
C HIS A 38 -7.41 5.07 3.13
N LYS A 39 -7.49 6.14 3.92
CA LYS A 39 -8.73 6.52 4.65
C LYS A 39 -9.09 7.99 4.59
N ILE A 40 -8.19 8.86 4.12
CA ILE A 40 -8.36 10.32 4.15
C ILE A 40 -9.63 10.80 3.43
N PHE A 41 -10.07 10.09 2.38
CA PHE A 41 -11.27 10.44 1.60
C PHE A 41 -12.54 9.67 2.02
N ALA A 42 -12.47 8.89 3.09
CA ALA A 42 -13.61 8.13 3.59
C ALA A 42 -14.82 9.04 3.90
N LYS A 43 -14.57 10.20 4.51
CA LYS A 43 -15.61 11.17 4.84
C LYS A 43 -16.33 11.69 3.60
N ASP A 44 -15.60 12.03 2.54
CA ASP A 44 -16.17 12.53 1.30
C ASP A 44 -16.98 11.45 0.58
N ALA A 45 -16.46 10.22 0.55
CA ALA A 45 -17.18 9.05 0.04
C ALA A 45 -18.48 8.80 0.83
N LEU A 46 -18.45 8.88 2.15
CA LEU A 46 -19.63 8.70 3.01
C LEU A 46 -20.61 9.86 2.96
N LYS A 47 -20.17 11.06 2.53
CA LYS A 47 -21.05 12.18 2.21
C LYS A 47 -21.79 11.93 0.89
N ARG A 48 -21.10 11.42 -0.14
CA ARG A 48 -21.70 11.06 -1.43
C ARG A 48 -22.63 9.85 -1.31
N TRP A 49 -22.18 8.79 -0.64
CA TRP A 49 -22.92 7.55 -0.42
C TRP A 49 -23.42 7.48 1.04
N ASN A 50 -24.34 8.38 1.37
CA ASN A 50 -24.82 8.59 2.75
C ASN A 50 -25.55 7.38 3.37
N LYS A 51 -25.99 6.41 2.56
CA LYS A 51 -26.59 5.14 3.00
C LYS A 51 -25.61 3.98 3.10
N ALA A 52 -24.37 4.16 2.62
CA ALA A 52 -23.36 3.11 2.69
C ALA A 52 -22.99 2.81 4.15
N GLN A 53 -22.82 1.52 4.47
CA GLN A 53 -22.22 1.09 5.73
C GLN A 53 -20.71 1.28 5.71
N LEU A 54 -20.14 1.76 6.80
CA LEU A 54 -18.71 1.94 7.01
C LEU A 54 -18.12 0.76 7.78
N TRP A 55 -17.22 0.03 7.14
CA TRP A 55 -16.46 -1.07 7.72
C TRP A 55 -14.98 -0.70 7.80
N ILE A 56 -14.39 -0.85 8.97
CA ILE A 56 -12.99 -0.46 9.20
C ILE A 56 -12.15 -1.63 9.68
N SER A 57 -10.89 -1.69 9.28
CA SER A 57 -9.89 -2.51 9.96
C SER A 57 -9.66 -2.01 11.39
N PRO A 58 -9.30 -2.89 12.34
CA PRO A 58 -9.06 -2.53 13.74
C PRO A 58 -7.93 -1.51 13.90
N ASN A 59 -7.73 -0.99 15.12
CA ASN A 59 -6.61 -0.10 15.44
C ASN A 59 -6.53 1.19 14.60
N GLN A 60 -7.66 1.73 14.15
CA GLN A 60 -7.68 3.08 13.57
C GLN A 60 -7.14 4.09 14.58
N PHE A 61 -6.22 4.95 14.13
CA PHE A 61 -5.68 6.03 14.95
C PHE A 61 -5.71 7.38 14.22
N ASN A 62 -5.52 8.44 15.00
CA ASN A 62 -5.42 9.82 14.52
C ASN A 62 -4.10 10.46 15.00
N PHE A 63 -3.54 11.32 14.15
CA PHE A 63 -2.33 12.10 14.43
C PHE A 63 -2.49 13.51 13.82
N PRO A 64 -1.98 14.59 14.45
CA PRO A 64 -1.25 14.62 15.73
C PRO A 64 -2.14 14.51 16.97
N PHE A 65 -3.45 14.72 16.80
CA PHE A 65 -4.42 14.60 17.88
C PHE A 65 -4.99 13.19 17.91
N ARG A 66 -4.93 12.50 19.06
CA ARG A 66 -5.42 11.11 19.16
C ARG A 66 -6.93 11.01 19.27
N ASN A 67 -7.50 11.84 20.12
CA ASN A 67 -8.91 11.80 20.49
C ASN A 67 -9.72 12.68 19.54
N VAL A 68 -9.60 12.44 18.24
CA VAL A 68 -10.43 13.10 17.23
C VAL A 68 -11.75 12.34 17.12
N PRO A 69 -12.91 13.00 17.34
CA PRO A 69 -14.20 12.34 17.24
C PRO A 69 -14.46 11.80 15.83
N ASN A 70 -15.18 10.69 15.74
CA ASN A 70 -15.54 10.04 14.48
C ASN A 70 -16.30 10.96 13.51
N GLU A 71 -17.04 11.94 14.01
CA GLU A 71 -17.73 12.94 13.19
C GLU A 71 -16.74 13.78 12.36
N TYR A 72 -15.54 14.01 12.88
CA TYR A 72 -14.49 14.70 12.14
C TYR A 72 -13.81 13.79 11.13
N VAL A 73 -13.48 12.56 11.55
CA VAL A 73 -12.74 11.57 10.74
C VAL A 73 -13.61 11.00 9.60
N TRP A 74 -14.81 10.55 9.93
CA TRP A 74 -15.71 9.81 9.03
C TRP A 74 -16.94 10.61 8.60
N GLY A 75 -17.25 11.73 9.28
CA GLY A 75 -18.51 12.45 9.06
C GLY A 75 -19.72 11.83 9.76
N ARG A 76 -19.52 10.83 10.62
CA ARG A 76 -20.57 10.11 11.37
C ARG A 76 -20.04 9.70 12.74
N SER A 77 -20.91 9.58 13.74
CA SER A 77 -20.51 9.20 15.11
C SER A 77 -20.03 7.76 15.25
N ASN A 78 -20.62 6.85 14.46
CA ASN A 78 -20.37 5.42 14.55
C ASN A 78 -19.93 4.85 13.20
N VAL A 79 -19.15 3.76 13.29
CA VAL A 79 -18.91 2.84 12.18
C VAL A 79 -19.91 1.69 12.28
N ASP A 80 -20.20 1.02 11.16
CA ASP A 80 -21.13 -0.11 11.12
C ASP A 80 -20.48 -1.42 11.60
N GLY A 81 -19.16 -1.54 11.45
CA GLY A 81 -18.42 -2.66 12.02
C GLY A 81 -16.90 -2.56 11.90
N VAL A 82 -16.23 -3.39 12.70
CA VAL A 82 -14.77 -3.53 12.71
C VAL A 82 -14.42 -4.93 12.20
N LEU A 83 -13.62 -4.98 11.13
CA LEU A 83 -13.15 -6.20 10.48
C LEU A 83 -12.00 -6.82 11.28
N SER A 84 -12.31 -7.35 12.48
CA SER A 84 -11.34 -7.69 13.51
C SER A 84 -10.31 -8.74 13.07
N SER A 85 -10.67 -10.03 13.07
CA SER A 85 -9.75 -11.15 12.76
C SER A 85 -10.06 -11.75 11.40
N SER A 86 -11.28 -12.23 11.21
CA SER A 86 -11.73 -12.81 9.94
C SER A 86 -13.26 -12.89 9.89
N ASP A 87 -13.76 -13.18 8.69
CA ASP A 87 -15.14 -13.52 8.41
C ASP A 87 -15.68 -14.78 9.09
N THR A 88 -14.81 -15.62 9.67
CA THR A 88 -15.21 -16.84 10.40
C THR A 88 -15.38 -16.61 11.90
N THR A 89 -15.05 -15.43 12.40
CA THR A 89 -15.14 -15.07 13.81
C THR A 89 -16.58 -14.70 14.17
N THR A 90 -17.22 -15.46 15.06
CA THR A 90 -18.66 -15.34 15.36
C THR A 90 -18.97 -14.29 16.42
N GLU A 91 -17.98 -13.80 17.16
CA GLU A 91 -18.16 -12.80 18.21
C GLU A 91 -18.29 -11.35 17.69
N ALA A 92 -18.07 -11.13 16.39
CA ALA A 92 -18.11 -9.81 15.77
C ALA A 92 -19.25 -9.68 14.76
N ALA A 93 -19.78 -8.45 14.59
CA ALA A 93 -20.73 -8.16 13.52
C ALA A 93 -20.08 -8.44 12.16
N GLN A 94 -20.77 -9.21 11.32
CA GLN A 94 -20.31 -9.54 9.98
C GLN A 94 -21.06 -8.71 8.92
N PRO A 95 -20.37 -8.27 7.85
CA PRO A 95 -20.98 -7.51 6.78
C PRO A 95 -21.91 -8.38 5.93
N SER A 96 -22.92 -7.77 5.32
CA SER A 96 -23.88 -8.51 4.47
C SER A 96 -23.28 -9.07 3.17
N TRP A 97 -22.07 -8.65 2.78
CA TRP A 97 -21.38 -9.14 1.58
C TRP A 97 -20.53 -10.40 1.82
N ILE A 98 -20.51 -10.96 3.04
CA ILE A 98 -19.56 -11.99 3.45
C ILE A 98 -19.62 -13.28 2.63
N ASP A 99 -20.78 -13.58 2.07
CA ASP A 99 -20.98 -14.73 1.22
C ASP A 99 -20.30 -14.57 -0.16
N GLU A 100 -20.05 -13.33 -0.60
CA GLU A 100 -19.41 -13.01 -1.88
C GLU A 100 -17.93 -12.66 -1.73
N ILE A 101 -17.59 -11.92 -0.68
CA ILE A 101 -16.24 -11.44 -0.39
C ILE A 101 -15.86 -11.95 1.00
N ALA A 102 -14.85 -12.82 1.11
CA ALA A 102 -14.29 -13.22 2.40
C ALA A 102 -13.21 -12.23 2.85
N TYR A 103 -12.81 -12.25 4.14
CA TYR A 103 -11.70 -11.42 4.60
C TYR A 103 -10.83 -12.07 5.69
N GLU A 104 -9.57 -11.64 5.74
CA GLU A 104 -8.58 -11.99 6.76
C GLU A 104 -7.83 -10.73 7.17
N THR A 105 -7.71 -10.48 8.47
CA THR A 105 -7.01 -9.32 9.00
C THR A 105 -5.66 -9.73 9.58
N LEU A 106 -4.62 -9.08 9.09
CA LEU A 106 -3.29 -9.08 9.67
C LEU A 106 -3.23 -8.07 10.81
N LEU A 107 -2.76 -8.51 11.97
CA LEU A 107 -2.33 -7.67 13.08
C LEU A 107 -0.89 -8.04 13.42
N ALA A 108 0.06 -7.15 13.13
CA ALA A 108 1.49 -7.40 13.31
C ALA A 108 2.20 -6.15 13.82
N GLY A 109 3.30 -6.35 14.55
CA GLY A 109 4.18 -5.29 15.02
C GLY A 109 3.51 -4.29 15.98
N THR A 110 4.33 -3.38 16.50
CA THR A 110 3.92 -2.21 17.26
C THR A 110 4.89 -1.07 17.02
N PHE A 111 4.40 0.08 16.58
CA PHE A 111 5.20 1.29 16.47
C PHE A 111 4.69 2.40 17.40
N GLN A 112 5.54 3.41 17.59
CA GLN A 112 5.20 4.63 18.29
C GLN A 112 5.09 5.77 17.27
N ILE A 113 3.93 6.45 17.22
CA ILE A 113 3.75 7.65 16.40
C ILE A 113 3.35 8.82 17.29
N GLY A 114 4.23 9.81 17.37
CA GLY A 114 4.09 10.94 18.27
C GLY A 114 3.92 10.49 19.70
N THR A 115 2.74 10.72 20.27
CA THR A 115 2.44 10.27 21.62
C THR A 115 1.78 8.88 21.63
N THR A 116 1.21 8.40 20.52
CA THR A 116 0.52 7.10 20.42
C THR A 116 1.51 5.95 20.62
N LYS A 117 1.31 5.20 21.70
CA LYS A 117 2.13 4.03 22.06
C LYS A 117 1.42 2.75 21.63
N ASN A 118 2.21 1.73 21.28
CA ASN A 118 1.75 0.38 20.97
C ASN A 118 0.73 0.33 19.82
N GLN A 119 0.84 1.24 18.85
CA GLN A 119 -0.01 1.19 17.66
C GLN A 119 0.43 -0.02 16.83
N ARG A 120 -0.49 -0.96 16.61
CA ARG A 120 -0.21 -2.15 15.80
C ARG A 120 -0.42 -1.84 14.33
N PHE A 121 0.39 -2.45 13.47
CA PHE A 121 0.05 -2.50 12.07
C PHE A 121 -1.20 -3.36 11.88
N CYS A 122 -2.11 -2.90 11.01
CA CYS A 122 -3.24 -3.69 10.57
C CYS A 122 -3.45 -3.56 9.06
N GLU A 123 -3.83 -4.67 8.45
CA GLU A 123 -4.35 -4.70 7.08
C GLU A 123 -5.42 -5.78 7.00
N THR A 124 -6.60 -5.45 6.49
CA THR A 124 -7.62 -6.43 6.13
C THR A 124 -7.53 -6.71 4.65
N THR A 125 -7.28 -7.97 4.33
CA THR A 125 -7.27 -8.50 2.96
C THR A 125 -8.60 -9.14 2.64
N PHE A 126 -9.05 -8.99 1.41
CA PHE A 126 -10.33 -9.50 0.94
C PHE A 126 -10.15 -10.53 -0.17
N TYR A 127 -11.09 -11.46 -0.28
CA TYR A 127 -11.10 -12.47 -1.32
C TYR A 127 -12.48 -12.53 -1.97
N HIS A 128 -12.57 -12.06 -3.22
CA HIS A 128 -13.78 -12.17 -4.00
C HIS A 128 -13.91 -13.59 -4.58
N LYS A 129 -14.89 -14.34 -4.08
CA LYS A 129 -14.97 -15.79 -4.27
C LYS A 129 -15.26 -16.18 -5.71
N SER A 130 -16.13 -15.45 -6.40
CA SER A 130 -16.58 -15.82 -7.76
C SER A 130 -15.49 -15.63 -8.82
N THR A 131 -14.58 -14.66 -8.62
CA THR A 131 -13.47 -14.38 -9.55
C THR A 131 -12.13 -14.84 -9.02
N ASN A 132 -12.10 -15.53 -7.88
CA ASN A 132 -10.89 -15.95 -7.18
C ASN A 132 -9.83 -14.86 -7.02
N THR A 133 -10.28 -13.65 -6.70
CA THR A 133 -9.43 -12.45 -6.67
C THR A 133 -9.12 -12.04 -5.24
N LEU A 134 -7.83 -11.98 -4.90
CA LEU A 134 -7.34 -11.39 -3.67
C LEU A 134 -7.22 -9.88 -3.83
N ILE A 135 -7.71 -9.11 -2.87
CA ILE A 135 -7.62 -7.65 -2.84
C ILE A 135 -6.82 -7.29 -1.59
N VAL A 136 -5.70 -6.61 -1.80
CA VAL A 136 -4.75 -6.21 -0.75
C VAL A 136 -4.48 -4.71 -0.84
N THR A 137 -3.99 -4.14 0.25
CA THR A 137 -3.66 -2.71 0.32
C THR A 137 -2.17 -2.49 0.19
N ASP A 138 -1.40 -2.76 1.24
CA ASP A 138 0.05 -2.52 1.29
C ASP A 138 0.86 -3.83 1.22
N ALA A 139 0.23 -4.97 1.44
CA ALA A 139 0.93 -6.24 1.62
C ALA A 139 1.70 -6.73 0.39
N LEU A 140 1.24 -6.42 -0.83
CA LEU A 140 1.85 -6.89 -2.08
C LEU A 140 1.82 -5.78 -3.13
N ALA A 141 2.82 -5.76 -3.99
CA ALA A 141 2.94 -4.83 -5.11
C ALA A 141 3.58 -5.49 -6.33
N LYS A 142 3.40 -4.83 -7.49
CA LYS A 142 4.13 -5.10 -8.73
C LYS A 142 4.39 -3.78 -9.44
N ILE A 143 5.66 -3.45 -9.63
CA ILE A 143 6.05 -2.23 -10.34
C ILE A 143 6.03 -2.52 -11.84
N GLN A 144 5.23 -1.77 -12.60
CA GLN A 144 5.24 -1.90 -14.06
C GLN A 144 6.56 -1.39 -14.66
N SER A 145 7.02 -2.05 -15.73
CA SER A 145 8.29 -1.73 -16.38
C SER A 145 8.29 -0.42 -17.17
N LYS A 146 7.12 0.16 -17.44
CA LYS A 146 6.95 1.41 -18.20
C LYS A 146 6.12 2.41 -17.39
N PRO A 147 6.27 3.72 -17.62
CA PRO A 147 5.39 4.70 -17.00
C PRO A 147 3.91 4.40 -17.29
N PRO A 148 3.02 4.45 -16.29
CA PRO A 148 1.59 4.27 -16.50
C PRO A 148 1.01 5.46 -17.29
N THR A 149 -0.08 5.23 -18.02
CA THR A 149 -0.73 6.25 -18.88
C THR A 149 -1.14 7.52 -18.11
N LEU A 150 -1.43 7.39 -16.82
CA LEU A 150 -1.84 8.52 -15.96
C LEU A 150 -0.66 9.32 -15.38
N SER A 151 0.58 8.93 -15.65
CA SER A 151 1.74 9.73 -15.24
C SER A 151 1.77 11.07 -15.95
N THR A 152 2.16 12.12 -15.23
CA THR A 152 2.34 13.46 -15.81
C THR A 152 3.75 13.60 -16.38
N ASP A 153 3.86 13.89 -17.68
CA ASP A 153 5.15 14.06 -18.36
C ASP A 153 6.07 15.03 -17.63
N ASP A 154 5.58 16.21 -17.23
CA ASP A 154 6.39 17.23 -16.55
C ASP A 154 7.00 16.74 -15.23
N LYS A 155 6.26 15.89 -14.48
CA LYS A 155 6.77 15.30 -13.23
C LYS A 155 7.83 14.24 -13.51
N LEU A 156 7.62 13.40 -14.53
CA LEU A 156 8.62 12.40 -14.92
C LEU A 156 9.88 13.08 -15.44
N LEU A 157 9.76 14.13 -16.27
CA LEU A 157 10.91 14.90 -16.75
C LEU A 157 11.65 15.61 -15.61
N LEU A 158 10.93 16.09 -14.58
CA LEU A 158 11.55 16.68 -13.39
C LEU A 158 12.44 15.67 -12.66
N ILE A 159 11.93 14.46 -12.46
CA ILE A 159 12.62 13.39 -11.74
C ILE A 159 13.74 12.77 -12.61
N SER A 160 13.61 12.81 -13.94
CA SER A 160 14.57 12.18 -14.84
C SER A 160 15.92 12.88 -14.90
N LYS A 161 15.98 14.15 -14.50
CA LYS A 161 17.21 14.95 -14.41
C LYS A 161 18.34 14.18 -13.71
N LYS A 162 19.57 14.39 -14.20
CA LYS A 162 20.76 13.88 -13.51
C LYS A 162 20.96 14.65 -12.22
N SER A 163 21.12 15.97 -12.29
CA SER A 163 21.10 16.86 -11.14
C SER A 163 19.79 17.64 -11.08
N THR A 164 19.25 17.85 -9.89
CA THR A 164 18.13 18.79 -9.65
C THR A 164 18.43 20.21 -10.13
N SER A 165 19.72 20.58 -10.23
CA SER A 165 20.19 21.86 -10.78
C SER A 165 20.27 21.91 -12.31
N ASP A 166 20.15 20.76 -12.98
CA ASP A 166 20.18 20.70 -14.44
C ASP A 166 18.88 21.27 -15.05
N PRO A 167 18.94 21.80 -16.28
CA PRO A 167 17.74 22.17 -17.02
C PRO A 167 16.84 20.95 -17.23
N MET A 168 15.54 21.19 -17.46
CA MET A 168 14.61 20.12 -17.82
C MET A 168 15.06 19.44 -19.12
N PRO A 169 15.18 18.10 -19.18
CA PRO A 169 15.52 17.42 -20.42
C PRO A 169 14.39 17.56 -21.44
N PRO A 170 14.69 17.43 -22.75
CA PRO A 170 13.64 17.38 -23.77
C PRO A 170 12.74 16.16 -23.55
N LYS A 171 11.46 16.28 -23.93
CA LYS A 171 10.51 15.16 -23.86
C LYS A 171 10.89 14.07 -24.85
N THR A 172 11.47 12.98 -24.34
CA THR A 172 11.72 11.73 -25.07
C THR A 172 11.15 10.55 -24.29
N MET A 173 10.88 9.42 -24.95
CA MET A 173 10.42 8.21 -24.25
C MET A 173 11.45 7.71 -23.24
N GLU A 174 12.74 7.87 -23.56
CA GLU A 174 13.84 7.57 -22.65
C GLU A 174 13.82 8.46 -21.40
N ALA A 175 13.64 9.78 -21.56
CA ALA A 175 13.58 10.69 -20.42
C ALA A 175 12.36 10.40 -19.51
N LEU A 176 11.21 10.07 -20.09
CA LEU A 176 10.03 9.66 -19.31
C LEU A 176 10.27 8.34 -18.57
N GLN A 177 10.92 7.37 -19.23
CA GLN A 177 11.29 6.10 -18.64
C GLN A 177 12.25 6.30 -17.46
N ILE A 178 13.33 7.06 -17.63
CA ILE A 178 14.28 7.38 -16.55
C ILE A 178 13.55 8.02 -15.36
N GLY A 179 12.64 8.96 -15.64
CA GLY A 179 11.82 9.60 -14.60
C GLY A 179 10.94 8.62 -13.84
N TRP A 180 10.34 7.66 -14.54
CA TRP A 180 9.52 6.60 -13.94
C TRP A 180 10.33 5.67 -13.05
N GLU A 181 11.47 5.20 -13.54
CA GLU A 181 12.33 4.26 -12.81
C GLU A 181 12.85 4.88 -11.51
N LYS A 182 13.36 6.11 -11.58
CA LYS A 182 13.77 6.87 -10.40
C LYS A 182 12.62 7.13 -9.43
N ASN A 183 11.44 7.50 -9.93
CA ASN A 183 10.24 7.68 -9.11
C ASN A 183 9.84 6.37 -8.40
N ALA A 184 9.99 5.23 -9.06
CA ALA A 184 9.72 3.93 -8.46
C ALA A 184 10.65 3.62 -7.28
N LEU A 185 11.94 3.95 -7.41
CA LEU A 185 12.92 3.81 -6.33
C LEU A 185 12.65 4.76 -5.16
N LEU A 186 12.35 6.04 -5.46
CA LEU A 186 12.02 7.05 -4.44
C LEU A 186 10.82 6.64 -3.59
N ILE A 187 9.77 6.13 -4.20
CA ILE A 187 8.58 5.67 -3.46
C ILE A 187 8.88 4.38 -2.68
N SER A 188 9.74 3.51 -3.21
CA SER A 188 10.06 2.22 -2.59
C SER A 188 11.03 2.31 -1.41
N TYR A 189 11.94 3.29 -1.42
CA TYR A 189 13.03 3.41 -0.43
C TYR A 189 13.10 4.77 0.28
N PHE A 190 12.31 5.77 -0.13
CA PHE A 190 12.37 7.18 0.29
C PHE A 190 13.65 7.94 -0.06
N PHE A 191 14.82 7.39 0.27
CA PHE A 191 16.14 7.92 -0.08
C PHE A 191 17.01 6.80 -0.65
N PRO A 192 16.71 6.34 -1.89
CA PRO A 192 17.43 5.25 -2.51
C PRO A 192 18.92 5.59 -2.67
N GLU A 193 19.76 4.56 -2.77
CA GLU A 193 21.13 4.77 -3.19
C GLU A 193 21.18 5.38 -4.58
N HIS A 194 22.32 5.98 -4.90
CA HIS A 194 22.53 6.76 -6.11
C HIS A 194 21.77 8.10 -6.17
N GLU A 195 20.84 8.39 -5.28
CA GLU A 195 20.31 9.75 -5.08
C GLU A 195 21.22 10.53 -4.11
N GLU A 196 22.30 11.14 -4.62
CA GLU A 196 23.35 11.75 -3.81
C GLU A 196 23.17 13.25 -3.60
N LEU A 197 23.44 13.73 -2.39
CA LEU A 197 23.59 15.16 -2.16
C LEU A 197 24.85 15.65 -2.88
N ASP A 198 24.73 16.79 -3.56
CA ASP A 198 25.87 17.47 -4.16
C ASP A 198 26.78 18.00 -3.03
N PRO A 199 28.07 17.64 -3.02
CA PRO A 199 28.98 18.02 -1.95
C PRO A 199 29.31 19.52 -1.95
N GLU A 200 29.10 20.21 -3.06
CA GLU A 200 29.43 21.63 -3.24
C GLU A 200 28.19 22.54 -3.21
N LYS A 201 27.00 21.99 -3.44
CA LYS A 201 25.75 22.77 -3.56
C LYS A 201 24.67 22.27 -2.60
N GLN A 202 24.45 23.04 -1.54
CA GLN A 202 23.42 22.73 -0.54
C GLN A 202 22.02 22.59 -1.18
N GLY A 203 21.35 21.48 -0.89
CA GLY A 203 20.00 21.18 -1.36
C GLY A 203 19.93 20.67 -2.81
N VAL A 204 21.06 20.55 -3.50
CA VAL A 204 21.13 19.92 -4.82
C VAL A 204 21.34 18.43 -4.64
N VAL A 205 20.51 17.65 -5.34
CA VAL A 205 20.61 16.19 -5.45
C VAL A 205 21.05 15.80 -6.86
N THR A 206 21.89 14.77 -6.97
CA THR A 206 22.43 14.22 -8.21
C THR A 206 22.33 12.70 -8.24
N TRP A 207 21.80 12.16 -9.33
CA TRP A 207 21.74 10.71 -9.59
C TRP A 207 23.08 10.17 -10.13
N THR A 208 23.69 9.23 -9.42
CA THR A 208 24.91 8.51 -9.87
C THR A 208 24.55 7.24 -10.67
N PRO A 209 25.45 6.66 -11.49
CA PRO A 209 25.17 5.39 -12.16
C PRO A 209 24.83 4.26 -11.17
N GLY A 210 24.01 3.30 -11.59
CA GLY A 210 23.60 2.10 -10.83
C GLY A 210 22.10 2.00 -10.51
N TRP A 211 21.38 3.13 -10.46
CA TRP A 211 19.95 3.14 -10.14
C TRP A 211 19.08 2.30 -11.11
N HIS A 212 19.47 2.16 -12.37
CA HIS A 212 18.74 1.34 -13.34
C HIS A 212 18.71 -0.14 -12.91
N ASP A 213 19.83 -0.67 -12.43
CA ASP A 213 19.91 -2.06 -11.98
C ASP A 213 19.06 -2.27 -10.71
N ASN A 214 19.02 -1.28 -9.82
CA ASN A 214 18.16 -1.30 -8.63
C ASN A 214 16.68 -1.27 -9.02
N PHE A 215 16.31 -0.48 -10.03
CA PHE A 215 14.96 -0.49 -10.57
C PHE A 215 14.62 -1.88 -11.12
N LEU A 216 15.51 -2.49 -11.93
CA LEU A 216 15.30 -3.83 -12.46
C LEU A 216 15.17 -4.89 -11.37
N ASN A 217 15.91 -4.77 -10.26
CA ASN A 217 15.78 -5.67 -9.10
C ASN A 217 14.36 -5.69 -8.53
N LEU A 218 13.63 -4.57 -8.60
CA LEU A 218 12.24 -4.47 -8.17
C LEU A 218 11.25 -4.83 -9.29
N SER A 219 11.39 -4.20 -10.47
CA SER A 219 10.38 -4.28 -11.53
C SER A 219 10.30 -5.64 -12.22
N THR A 220 11.36 -6.44 -12.12
CA THR A 220 11.36 -7.81 -12.68
C THR A 220 10.65 -8.82 -11.78
N ARG A 221 10.37 -8.46 -10.51
CA ARG A 221 9.60 -9.31 -9.60
C ARG A 221 8.16 -9.37 -10.06
N LYS A 222 7.63 -10.59 -10.17
CA LYS A 222 6.21 -10.81 -10.49
C LYS A 222 5.31 -10.20 -9.41
N LEU A 223 5.72 -10.35 -8.16
CA LEU A 223 5.02 -9.92 -6.97
C LEU A 223 6.03 -9.81 -5.83
N PHE A 224 5.94 -8.78 -5.00
CA PHE A 224 6.80 -8.63 -3.83
C PHE A 224 6.10 -7.85 -2.72
N VAL A 225 6.59 -8.00 -1.48
CA VAL A 225 6.20 -7.12 -0.38
C VAL A 225 7.01 -5.82 -0.48
N PRO A 226 6.39 -4.63 -0.53
CA PRO A 226 7.12 -3.36 -0.64
C PRO A 226 8.25 -3.20 0.41
N PRO A 227 9.42 -2.64 0.05
CA PRO A 227 10.55 -2.54 0.98
C PRO A 227 10.21 -1.80 2.28
N VAL A 228 9.46 -0.69 2.21
CA VAL A 228 8.96 0.03 3.39
C VAL A 228 8.20 -0.90 4.32
N VAL A 229 7.26 -1.68 3.78
CA VAL A 229 6.41 -2.59 4.57
C VAL A 229 7.25 -3.75 5.14
N ARG A 230 8.09 -4.38 4.33
CA ARG A 230 8.96 -5.49 4.75
C ARG A 230 9.90 -5.06 5.88
N THR A 231 10.59 -3.93 5.72
CA THR A 231 11.64 -3.48 6.65
C THR A 231 11.09 -2.78 7.89
N LEU A 232 10.06 -1.95 7.75
CA LEU A 232 9.55 -1.14 8.86
C LEU A 232 8.41 -1.81 9.61
N LEU A 233 7.62 -2.68 8.98
CA LEU A 233 6.38 -3.20 9.58
C LEU A 233 6.47 -4.71 9.82
N TYR A 234 6.74 -5.51 8.79
CA TYR A 234 6.69 -6.97 8.90
C TYR A 234 7.88 -7.56 9.66
N ALA A 235 9.07 -6.96 9.56
CA ALA A 235 10.23 -7.34 10.33
C ALA A 235 10.05 -7.21 11.87
N GLN A 236 9.03 -6.47 12.34
CA GLN A 236 8.72 -6.37 13.76
C GLN A 236 8.13 -7.67 14.34
N ASP A 237 7.38 -8.42 13.53
CA ASP A 237 6.62 -9.59 13.97
C ASP A 237 6.45 -10.61 12.83
N PRO A 238 7.56 -11.20 12.36
CA PRO A 238 7.55 -12.07 11.19
C PRO A 238 6.67 -13.32 11.39
N THR A 239 6.53 -13.79 12.63
CA THR A 239 5.65 -14.93 12.98
C THR A 239 4.19 -14.61 12.70
N GLN A 240 3.67 -13.49 13.19
CA GLN A 240 2.28 -13.10 12.94
C GLN A 240 1.99 -12.86 11.46
N VAL A 241 2.97 -12.32 10.71
CA VAL A 241 2.86 -12.14 9.27
C VAL A 241 2.83 -13.51 8.57
N GLN A 242 3.73 -14.43 8.93
CA GLN A 242 3.77 -15.77 8.34
C GLN A 242 2.49 -16.55 8.61
N ASP A 243 1.92 -16.44 9.82
CA ASP A 243 0.65 -17.06 10.17
C ASP A 243 -0.51 -16.51 9.35
N TRP A 244 -0.53 -15.19 9.11
CA TRP A 244 -1.52 -14.58 8.22
C TRP A 244 -1.36 -15.03 6.77
N VAL A 245 -0.12 -15.11 6.24
CA VAL A 245 0.14 -15.68 4.89
C VAL A 245 -0.38 -17.12 4.81
N ASN A 246 -0.16 -17.92 5.85
CA ASN A 246 -0.68 -19.29 5.91
C ASN A 246 -2.21 -19.32 5.92
N ARG A 247 -2.87 -18.43 6.68
CA ARG A 247 -4.34 -18.34 6.69
C ARG A 247 -4.90 -17.95 5.32
N ILE A 248 -4.42 -16.87 4.69
CA ILE A 248 -4.97 -16.44 3.39
C ILE A 248 -4.73 -17.50 2.32
N THR A 249 -3.56 -18.14 2.28
CA THR A 249 -3.24 -19.12 1.24
C THR A 249 -3.87 -20.50 1.47
N THR A 250 -4.28 -20.81 2.70
CA THR A 250 -5.04 -22.02 3.03
C THR A 250 -6.54 -21.83 2.87
N ARG A 251 -7.07 -20.67 3.28
CA ARG A 251 -8.52 -20.41 3.23
C ARG A 251 -9.00 -20.04 1.84
N PHE A 252 -8.19 -19.31 1.08
CA PHE A 252 -8.53 -18.82 -0.25
C PHE A 252 -7.80 -19.66 -1.31
N GLU A 253 -8.15 -20.94 -1.41
CA GLU A 253 -7.33 -21.93 -2.10
C GLU A 253 -7.16 -21.71 -3.61
N ASN A 254 -8.10 -21.00 -4.24
CA ASN A 254 -8.20 -20.86 -5.70
C ASN A 254 -7.69 -19.52 -6.23
N ILE A 255 -7.01 -18.70 -5.40
CA ILE A 255 -6.46 -17.40 -5.82
C ILE A 255 -5.75 -17.55 -7.16
N ASN A 256 -6.20 -16.79 -8.16
CA ASN A 256 -5.57 -16.69 -9.48
C ASN A 256 -5.34 -15.25 -9.91
N LYS A 257 -5.81 -14.28 -9.12
CA LYS A 257 -5.71 -12.86 -9.41
C LYS A 257 -5.49 -12.07 -8.12
N ILE A 258 -4.65 -11.05 -8.18
CA ILE A 258 -4.36 -10.14 -7.07
C ILE A 258 -4.58 -8.71 -7.54
N VAL A 259 -5.30 -7.91 -6.74
CA VAL A 259 -5.51 -6.48 -6.94
C VAL A 259 -4.88 -5.75 -5.75
N PRO A 260 -3.66 -5.22 -5.89
CA PRO A 260 -3.07 -4.35 -4.88
C PRO A 260 -3.63 -2.91 -4.98
N ALA A 261 -3.51 -2.14 -3.90
CA ALA A 261 -3.80 -0.71 -3.93
C ALA A 261 -2.68 0.12 -4.57
N HIS A 262 -1.45 -0.41 -4.58
CA HIS A 262 -0.27 0.26 -5.12
C HIS A 262 0.23 -0.38 -6.41
N TRP A 263 0.71 0.48 -7.31
CA TRP A 263 1.37 0.12 -8.57
C TRP A 263 0.44 -0.56 -9.59
N ASP A 264 0.90 -1.64 -10.23
CA ASP A 264 0.21 -2.31 -11.33
C ASP A 264 -0.84 -3.31 -10.81
N GLY A 265 -1.94 -3.43 -11.55
CA GLY A 265 -3.04 -4.32 -11.21
C GLY A 265 -4.16 -4.28 -12.24
N PRO A 266 -4.97 -5.34 -12.38
CA PRO A 266 -4.88 -6.63 -11.69
C PRO A 266 -3.67 -7.46 -12.13
N ILE A 267 -3.19 -8.35 -11.26
CA ILE A 267 -2.03 -9.23 -11.47
C ILE A 267 -2.53 -10.68 -11.52
N GLU A 268 -2.20 -11.40 -12.60
CA GLU A 268 -2.40 -12.85 -12.67
C GLU A 268 -1.34 -13.54 -11.79
N ALA A 269 -1.76 -14.02 -10.62
CA ALA A 269 -0.90 -14.59 -9.60
C ALA A 269 -1.66 -15.58 -8.70
N THR A 270 -1.00 -16.64 -8.28
CA THR A 270 -1.56 -17.70 -7.44
C THR A 270 -1.12 -17.56 -5.98
N LYS A 271 -1.65 -18.44 -5.12
CA LYS A 271 -1.19 -18.53 -3.73
C LYS A 271 0.29 -18.92 -3.58
N GLU A 272 0.87 -19.60 -4.56
CA GLU A 272 2.30 -19.91 -4.60
C GLU A 272 3.12 -18.64 -4.84
N ASP A 273 2.69 -17.77 -5.77
CA ASP A 273 3.35 -16.47 -5.98
C ASP A 273 3.30 -15.60 -4.72
N ILE A 274 2.22 -15.68 -3.93
CA ILE A 274 2.13 -15.02 -2.62
C ILE A 274 3.16 -15.62 -1.66
N LYS A 275 3.23 -16.95 -1.54
CA LYS A 275 4.21 -17.61 -0.66
C LYS A 275 5.66 -17.25 -1.04
N ASP A 276 5.93 -17.14 -2.33
CA ASP A 276 7.24 -16.75 -2.86
C ASP A 276 7.55 -15.27 -2.54
N ALA A 277 6.58 -14.36 -2.70
CA ALA A 277 6.74 -12.95 -2.31
C ALA A 277 7.02 -12.77 -0.79
N PHE A 278 6.59 -13.72 0.02
CA PHE A 278 6.80 -13.75 1.48
C PHE A 278 7.92 -14.70 1.93
N ILE A 279 8.70 -15.28 1.00
CA ILE A 279 9.72 -16.29 1.32
C ILE A 279 10.78 -15.79 2.31
N PHE A 280 11.03 -14.48 2.30
CA PHE A 280 11.96 -13.81 3.20
C PHE A 280 11.64 -13.96 4.69
N LEU A 281 10.40 -14.31 5.04
CA LEU A 281 10.03 -14.57 6.44
C LEU A 281 10.71 -15.84 6.99
N LYS A 282 11.15 -16.74 6.10
CA LYS A 282 11.87 -17.97 6.48
C LYS A 282 13.37 -17.74 6.58
N ASP A 283 13.91 -16.95 5.66
CA ASP A 283 15.32 -16.60 5.55
C ASP A 283 15.41 -15.24 4.84
N ASP A 284 15.87 -14.21 5.55
CA ASP A 284 15.91 -12.84 5.06
C ASP A 284 17.01 -12.60 4.01
N THR A 285 17.91 -13.57 3.83
CA THR A 285 18.90 -13.59 2.74
C THR A 285 18.29 -14.01 1.40
N ILE A 286 17.09 -14.60 1.41
CA ILE A 286 16.35 -14.94 0.19
C ILE A 286 15.59 -13.72 -0.31
N ASP A 287 15.61 -13.55 -1.63
CA ASP A 287 14.94 -12.45 -2.35
C ASP A 287 15.35 -11.06 -1.80
N PRO A 288 16.66 -10.78 -1.65
CA PRO A 288 17.14 -9.56 -1.01
C PRO A 288 16.85 -8.35 -1.88
N PHE A 289 16.62 -7.20 -1.23
CA PHE A 289 16.67 -5.90 -1.89
C PHE A 289 18.12 -5.38 -1.95
N PRO A 290 18.44 -4.40 -2.80
CA PRO A 290 19.75 -3.75 -2.77
C PRO A 290 20.06 -3.23 -1.36
N GLU A 291 21.22 -3.65 -0.81
CA GLU A 291 21.56 -3.42 0.59
C GLU A 291 21.69 -1.93 0.91
N GLU A 292 22.31 -1.17 0.01
CA GLU A 292 22.57 0.25 0.21
C GLU A 292 21.29 1.10 0.05
N ASP A 293 20.32 0.69 -0.80
CA ASP A 293 18.97 1.28 -0.83
C ASP A 293 18.28 1.16 0.54
N LEU A 294 18.30 -0.03 1.13
CA LEU A 294 17.71 -0.25 2.46
C LEU A 294 18.45 0.53 3.55
N LYS A 295 19.79 0.53 3.50
CA LYS A 295 20.65 1.16 4.50
C LYS A 295 20.55 2.68 4.48
N ARG A 296 20.50 3.30 3.30
CA ARG A 296 20.38 4.74 3.15
C ARG A 296 18.95 5.21 3.37
N GLY A 297 18.00 4.53 2.74
CA GLY A 297 16.60 4.94 2.69
C GLY A 297 15.83 4.61 3.97
N LEU A 298 15.90 3.35 4.41
CA LEU A 298 14.97 2.82 5.41
C LEU A 298 15.62 2.57 6.77
N LYS A 299 16.93 2.32 6.86
CA LYS A 299 17.58 1.97 8.14
C LYS A 299 17.44 3.06 9.20
N PHE A 300 17.65 4.33 8.84
CA PHE A 300 17.48 5.42 9.81
C PHE A 300 16.05 5.51 10.34
N ILE A 301 15.06 5.32 9.46
CA ILE A 301 13.64 5.30 9.83
C ILE A 301 13.35 4.07 10.70
N ALA A 302 13.89 2.91 10.32
CA ALA A 302 13.80 1.68 11.07
C ALA A 302 14.37 1.84 12.48
N ASP A 303 15.57 2.40 12.62
CA ASP A 303 16.23 2.64 13.91
C ASP A 303 15.37 3.55 14.82
N ILE A 304 14.74 4.59 14.26
CA ILE A 304 13.75 5.42 14.97
C ILE A 304 12.53 4.58 15.40
N VAL A 305 11.95 3.80 14.49
CA VAL A 305 10.76 2.97 14.75
C VAL A 305 11.05 1.91 15.82
N TYR A 306 12.23 1.30 15.78
CA TYR A 306 12.69 0.26 16.70
C TYR A 306 13.28 0.83 18.01
N GLY A 307 13.41 2.15 18.14
CA GLY A 307 14.03 2.79 19.30
C GLY A 307 15.51 2.44 19.48
N ARG A 308 16.20 2.04 18.42
CA ARG A 308 17.64 1.78 18.41
C ARG A 308 18.34 3.12 18.15
N ARG A 309 19.03 3.64 19.16
CA ARG A 309 19.89 4.83 19.02
C ARG A 309 21.35 4.39 18.95
#